data_AF-A0A8I1RGI3-F1
#
_entry.id   AF-A0A8I1RGI3-F1
#
_cell.length_a   1.000
_cell.length_b   1.000
_cell.length_c   1.000
_cell.angle_alpha   90.00
_cell.angle_beta   90.00
_cell.angle_gamma   90.00
#
_symmetry.space_group_name_H-M   'P 1'
#
loop_
_entity.id
_entity.type
_entity.pdbx_description
1 polymer ?
#
loop_
_entity_poly.entity_id
_entity_poly.type
_entity_poly.pdbx_seq_one_letter_code
_entity_poly.pdbx_strand_id
1 'polypeptide(L)'
;MRKDIVVRLMPLLAAGALAGCVSDGGAPPPLPPLAADSSRPLLALFEHVLTGYFAEAGAQGPTVCATLSPKPLSAEQEEALILRFVRLAPADRCRPADDGTWRDAITGEPAQTVRIYNFACREEAPCAGWATVPGRPATRYTLRFEGGAWRFDGDPRIIAE
;
A
#
# COMPACT_ATOMS: atom_id res chain seq x y z
N MET A 1 -38.82 -75.09 -2.30
CA MET A 1 -38.91 -74.21 -1.12
C MET A 1 -37.85 -73.13 -1.24
N ARG A 2 -38.27 -71.85 -1.09
CA ARG A 2 -37.54 -70.60 -0.72
C ARG A 2 -36.04 -70.77 -0.38
N LYS A 3 -35.10 -69.89 -0.75
CA LYS A 3 -35.16 -68.42 -0.69
C LYS A 3 -33.91 -67.82 -1.36
N ASP A 4 -34.14 -66.79 -2.19
CA ASP A 4 -33.40 -65.53 -2.38
C ASP A 4 -31.92 -65.40 -1.95
N ILE A 5 -31.07 -64.84 -2.83
CA ILE A 5 -30.50 -63.48 -2.68
C ILE A 5 -29.67 -63.11 -3.94
N VAL A 6 -29.76 -61.83 -4.28
CA VAL A 6 -29.40 -61.11 -5.50
C VAL A 6 -27.96 -60.56 -5.41
N VAL A 7 -27.44 -60.03 -6.54
CA VAL A 7 -26.46 -58.90 -6.65
C VAL A 7 -24.98 -59.37 -6.71
N ARG A 8 -24.01 -58.92 -7.55
CA ARG A 8 -23.74 -57.77 -8.47
C ARG A 8 -22.63 -58.24 -9.45
N LEU A 9 -22.71 -57.99 -10.76
CA LEU A 9 -22.13 -56.85 -11.53
C LEU A 9 -20.73 -56.36 -11.11
N MET A 10 -19.74 -56.52 -12.02
CA MET A 10 -18.70 -55.53 -12.33
C MET A 10 -17.91 -55.96 -13.59
N PRO A 11 -17.77 -55.08 -14.58
CA PRO A 11 -16.47 -54.92 -15.23
C PRO A 11 -15.98 -53.48 -15.14
N LEU A 12 -14.66 -53.38 -14.97
CA LEU A 12 -13.88 -52.17 -14.77
C LEU A 12 -13.92 -51.25 -15.99
N LEU A 13 -14.22 -49.98 -15.75
CA LEU A 13 -13.86 -48.88 -16.65
C LEU A 13 -12.77 -48.06 -15.97
N ALA A 14 -11.55 -48.22 -16.48
CA ALA A 14 -10.39 -47.41 -16.12
C ALA A 14 -10.56 -46.00 -16.71
N ALA A 15 -10.92 -45.04 -15.85
CA ALA A 15 -10.84 -43.62 -16.18
C ALA A 15 -9.49 -43.09 -15.68
N GLY A 16 -8.60 -42.76 -16.62
CA GLY A 16 -7.32 -42.10 -16.34
C GLY A 16 -7.58 -40.72 -15.73
N ALA A 17 -7.19 -40.56 -14.47
CA ALA A 17 -7.14 -39.27 -13.82
C ALA A 17 -5.92 -38.50 -14.35
N LEU A 18 -6.15 -37.60 -15.31
CA LEU A 18 -5.25 -36.47 -15.52
C LEU A 18 -5.41 -35.55 -14.29
N ALA A 19 -4.63 -35.81 -13.26
CA ALA A 19 -4.41 -34.87 -12.17
C ALA A 19 -3.61 -33.68 -12.73
N GLY A 20 -4.31 -32.78 -13.41
CA GLY A 20 -3.81 -31.43 -13.62
C GLY A 20 -3.66 -30.79 -12.25
N CYS A 21 -2.44 -30.40 -11.89
CA CYS A 21 -2.21 -29.46 -10.81
C CYS A 21 -2.91 -28.16 -11.21
N VAL A 22 -4.15 -27.98 -10.76
CA VAL A 22 -4.72 -26.65 -10.62
C VAL A 22 -3.85 -25.99 -9.57
N SER A 23 -2.90 -25.15 -10.01
CA SER A 23 -2.39 -24.10 -9.15
C SER A 23 -3.61 -23.30 -8.75
N ASP A 24 -4.10 -23.57 -7.55
CA ASP A 24 -5.13 -22.79 -6.90
C ASP A 24 -4.68 -21.34 -7.04
N GLY A 25 -5.46 -20.55 -7.78
CA GLY A 25 -5.19 -19.15 -8.10
C GLY A 25 -5.38 -18.29 -6.85
N GLY A 26 -4.82 -18.73 -5.73
CA GLY A 26 -4.78 -18.00 -4.48
C GLY A 26 -4.04 -16.70 -4.73
N ALA A 27 -4.68 -15.60 -4.35
CA ALA A 27 -4.02 -14.30 -4.32
C ALA A 27 -2.68 -14.46 -3.59
N PRO A 28 -1.58 -13.91 -4.14
CA PRO A 28 -0.28 -13.99 -3.48
C PRO A 28 -0.42 -13.48 -2.04
N PRO A 29 0.32 -14.07 -1.09
CA PRO A 29 0.23 -13.66 0.30
C PRO A 29 0.49 -12.16 0.42
N PRO A 30 -0.24 -11.44 1.30
CA PRO A 30 -0.08 -10.00 1.45
C PRO A 30 1.38 -9.69 1.80
N LEU A 31 1.91 -8.63 1.19
CA LEU A 31 3.27 -8.16 1.48
C LEU A 31 3.40 -7.89 2.99
N PRO A 32 4.53 -8.24 3.61
CA PRO A 32 4.77 -7.89 5.00
C PRO A 32 4.60 -6.38 5.22
N PRO A 33 3.90 -5.95 6.29
CA PRO A 33 3.74 -4.53 6.61
C PRO A 33 5.10 -3.85 6.75
N LEU A 34 5.25 -2.68 6.12
CA LEU A 34 6.45 -1.85 6.32
C LEU A 34 6.56 -1.40 7.78
N ALA A 35 5.43 -1.28 8.48
CA ALA A 35 5.42 -1.03 9.91
C ALA A 35 6.18 -2.08 10.74
N ALA A 36 6.37 -3.31 10.26
CA ALA A 36 7.11 -4.35 10.98
C ALA A 36 8.63 -4.30 10.78
N ASP A 37 9.12 -3.46 9.86
CA ASP A 37 10.54 -3.32 9.54
C ASP A 37 11.15 -2.10 10.27
N SER A 38 11.91 -2.36 11.34
CA SER A 38 12.57 -1.31 12.12
C SER A 38 13.61 -0.52 11.33
N SER A 39 14.11 -1.05 10.20
CA SER A 39 15.12 -0.36 9.39
C SER A 39 14.53 0.67 8.43
N ARG A 40 13.20 0.69 8.24
CA ARG A 40 12.53 1.52 7.22
C ARG A 40 11.44 2.45 7.78
N PRO A 41 11.75 3.32 8.76
CA PRO A 41 10.75 4.17 9.42
C PRO A 41 10.04 5.15 8.47
N LEU A 42 10.74 5.66 7.45
CA LEU A 42 10.14 6.56 6.46
C LEU A 42 9.05 5.84 5.64
N LEU A 43 9.31 4.61 5.22
CA LEU A 43 8.35 3.82 4.45
C LEU A 43 7.18 3.36 5.32
N ALA A 44 7.43 3.05 6.59
CA ALA A 44 6.37 2.81 7.55
C ALA A 44 5.44 4.04 7.70
N LEU A 45 5.98 5.26 7.69
CA LEU A 45 5.17 6.49 7.72
C LEU A 45 4.35 6.65 6.43
N PHE A 46 4.94 6.44 5.26
CA PHE A 46 4.18 6.48 3.99
C PHE A 46 3.05 5.46 3.99
N GLU A 47 3.32 4.22 4.40
CA GLU A 47 2.31 3.16 4.47
C GLU A 47 1.15 3.56 5.39
N HIS A 48 1.45 4.10 6.58
CA HIS A 48 0.44 4.59 7.51
C HIS A 48 -0.45 5.68 6.89
N VAL A 49 0.17 6.72 6.32
CA VAL A 49 -0.55 7.88 5.76
C VAL A 49 -1.35 7.49 4.51
N LEU A 50 -0.77 6.71 3.61
CA LEU A 50 -1.42 6.25 2.38
C LEU A 50 -2.59 5.31 2.67
N THR A 51 -2.44 4.42 3.66
CA THR A 51 -3.55 3.54 4.09
C THR A 51 -4.74 4.38 4.55
N GLY A 52 -4.51 5.38 5.41
CA GLY A 52 -5.57 6.29 5.85
C GLY A 52 -6.19 7.09 4.70
N TYR A 53 -5.37 7.64 3.81
CA TYR A 53 -5.86 8.34 2.62
C TYR A 53 -6.74 7.47 1.73
N PHE A 54 -6.27 6.28 1.37
CA PHE A 54 -6.98 5.41 0.44
C PHE A 54 -8.23 4.74 1.05
N ALA A 55 -8.30 4.61 2.37
CA ALA A 55 -9.51 4.19 3.08
C ALA A 55 -10.63 5.24 2.98
N GLU A 56 -10.28 6.53 3.00
CA GLU A 56 -11.23 7.65 2.90
C GLU A 56 -11.58 8.01 1.45
N ALA A 57 -10.59 8.01 0.54
CA ALA A 57 -10.76 8.50 -0.83
C ALA A 57 -11.73 7.64 -1.70
N GLY A 58 -12.07 6.43 -1.26
CA GLY A 58 -12.92 5.51 -2.05
C GLY A 58 -12.27 5.07 -3.36
N ALA A 59 -12.95 4.24 -4.18
CA ALA A 59 -12.36 3.59 -5.35
C ALA A 59 -12.18 4.50 -6.59
N GLN A 60 -12.93 5.60 -6.68
CA GLN A 60 -12.86 6.55 -7.79
C GLN A 60 -12.25 7.86 -7.30
N GLY A 61 -11.03 8.15 -7.76
CA GLY A 61 -10.30 9.36 -7.38
C GLY A 61 -9.31 9.76 -8.47
N PRO A 62 -8.74 10.98 -8.36
CA PRO A 62 -7.69 11.44 -9.26
C PRO A 62 -6.44 10.56 -9.17
N THR A 63 -5.50 10.73 -10.10
CA THR A 63 -4.17 10.12 -9.98
C THR A 63 -3.49 10.59 -8.69
N VAL A 64 -2.92 9.67 -7.92
CA VAL A 64 -2.28 9.98 -6.64
C VAL A 64 -0.83 9.55 -6.67
N CYS A 65 0.08 10.43 -6.25
CA CYS A 65 1.49 10.12 -6.13
C CYS A 65 2.01 10.37 -4.71
N ALA A 66 3.06 9.65 -4.32
CA ALA A 66 3.78 9.88 -3.08
C ALA A 66 5.02 10.75 -3.35
N THR A 67 5.24 11.77 -2.54
CA THR A 67 6.42 12.65 -2.70
C THR A 67 7.17 12.81 -1.38
N LEU A 68 8.49 12.91 -1.47
CA LEU A 68 9.38 13.17 -0.35
C LEU A 68 10.11 14.50 -0.58
N SER A 69 10.31 15.26 0.47
CA SER A 69 11.02 16.54 0.42
C SER A 69 12.05 16.63 1.57
N PRO A 70 13.25 17.18 1.32
CA PRO A 70 13.66 17.89 0.09
C PRO A 70 14.15 16.99 -1.05
N LYS A 71 14.49 15.73 -0.76
CA LYS A 71 14.94 14.77 -1.78
C LYS A 71 13.78 13.88 -2.19
N PRO A 72 13.66 13.51 -3.47
CA PRO A 72 12.66 12.56 -3.90
C PRO A 72 12.87 11.19 -3.24
N LEU A 73 11.85 10.34 -3.30
CA LEU A 73 11.99 8.92 -2.97
C LEU A 73 13.07 8.31 -3.86
N SER A 74 13.87 7.41 -3.28
CA SER A 74 14.70 6.52 -4.11
C SER A 74 13.80 5.55 -4.89
N ALA A 75 14.31 5.02 -6.00
CA ALA A 75 13.58 4.06 -6.83
C ALA A 75 13.09 2.85 -6.02
N GLU A 76 13.92 2.31 -5.12
CA GLU A 76 13.55 1.18 -4.26
C GLU A 76 12.41 1.52 -3.27
N GLN A 77 12.39 2.75 -2.75
CA GLN A 77 11.32 3.20 -1.86
C GLN A 77 10.02 3.40 -2.63
N GLU A 78 10.08 4.01 -3.81
CA GLU A 78 8.92 4.20 -4.66
C GLU A 78 8.31 2.86 -5.10
N GLU A 79 9.13 1.93 -5.58
CA GLU A 79 8.70 0.58 -5.94
C GLU A 79 8.04 -0.13 -4.77
N ALA A 80 8.63 -0.05 -3.57
CA ALA A 80 8.06 -0.63 -2.36
C ALA A 80 6.66 -0.08 -2.04
N LEU A 81 6.39 1.19 -2.33
CA LEU A 81 5.07 1.81 -2.12
C LEU A 81 4.08 1.41 -3.23
N ILE A 82 4.48 1.46 -4.50
CA ILE A 82 3.61 1.12 -5.64
C ILE A 82 3.14 -0.33 -5.57
N LEU A 83 4.03 -1.27 -5.21
CA LEU A 83 3.67 -2.68 -5.04
C LEU A 83 2.62 -2.91 -3.94
N ARG A 84 2.56 -2.01 -2.95
CA ARG A 84 1.60 -2.08 -1.83
C ARG A 84 0.30 -1.35 -2.11
N PHE A 85 0.38 -0.22 -2.81
CA PHE A 85 -0.74 0.64 -3.14
C PHE A 85 -0.91 0.66 -4.65
N VAL A 86 -1.65 -0.31 -5.20
CA VAL A 86 -1.87 -0.47 -6.66
C VAL A 86 -2.42 0.79 -7.35
N ARG A 87 -3.08 1.68 -6.59
CA ARG A 87 -3.62 2.95 -7.08
C ARG A 87 -2.65 4.12 -7.02
N LEU A 88 -1.48 3.92 -6.42
CA LEU A 88 -0.41 4.91 -6.36
C LEU A 88 0.33 4.91 -7.69
N ALA A 89 0.42 6.08 -8.30
CA ALA A 89 1.24 6.30 -9.48
C ALA A 89 2.70 6.63 -9.09
N PRO A 90 3.65 6.41 -10.01
CA PRO A 90 5.01 6.94 -9.90
C PRO A 90 5.01 8.47 -9.65
N ALA A 91 5.95 8.94 -8.84
CA ALA A 91 6.04 10.33 -8.40
C ALA A 91 6.17 11.32 -9.56
N ASP A 92 6.85 10.93 -10.64
CA ASP A 92 7.05 11.75 -11.83
C ASP A 92 5.79 11.96 -12.68
N ARG A 93 4.73 11.18 -12.43
CA ARG A 93 3.44 11.31 -13.10
C ARG A 93 2.60 12.46 -12.54
N CYS A 94 2.75 12.82 -11.27
CA CYS A 94 2.09 14.00 -10.73
C CYS A 94 3.00 15.21 -10.92
N ARG A 95 2.60 16.18 -11.76
CA ARG A 95 3.36 17.40 -12.03
C ARG A 95 2.64 18.63 -11.52
N PRO A 96 3.36 19.59 -10.91
CA PRO A 96 2.76 20.87 -10.59
C PRO A 96 2.41 21.60 -11.90
N ALA A 97 1.23 22.21 -11.93
CA ALA A 97 0.78 23.10 -12.99
C ALA A 97 0.97 24.57 -12.57
N ASP A 98 0.90 25.48 -13.54
CA ASP A 98 1.13 26.92 -13.32
C ASP A 98 0.08 27.57 -12.39
N ASP A 99 -1.09 26.93 -12.26
CA ASP A 99 -2.19 27.36 -11.38
C ASP A 99 -2.03 26.86 -9.92
N GLY A 100 -0.90 26.24 -9.59
CA GLY A 100 -0.63 25.67 -8.27
C GLY A 100 -1.33 24.35 -7.99
N THR A 101 -2.06 23.78 -8.96
CA THR A 101 -2.65 22.44 -8.86
C THR A 101 -1.66 21.37 -9.33
N TRP A 102 -2.03 20.11 -9.10
CA TRP A 102 -1.28 18.96 -9.61
C TRP A 102 -2.05 18.33 -10.78
N ARG A 103 -1.32 17.93 -11.82
CA ARG A 103 -1.86 17.25 -12.99
C ARG A 103 -1.13 15.95 -13.27
N ASP A 104 -1.87 15.01 -13.83
CA ASP A 104 -1.32 13.78 -14.38
C ASP A 104 -0.57 14.11 -15.68
N ALA A 105 0.72 13.81 -15.72
CA ALA A 105 1.60 14.10 -16.86
C ALA A 105 1.23 13.31 -18.12
N ILE A 106 0.50 12.20 -17.99
CA ILE A 106 0.09 11.34 -19.11
C ILE A 106 -1.28 11.78 -19.64
N THR A 107 -2.23 12.04 -18.75
CA THR A 107 -3.63 12.29 -19.16
C THR A 107 -4.02 13.77 -19.15
N GLY A 108 -3.29 14.63 -18.42
CA GLY A 108 -3.63 16.04 -18.21
C GLY A 108 -4.72 16.29 -17.15
N GLU A 109 -5.34 15.22 -16.65
CA GLU A 109 -6.39 15.27 -15.63
C GLU A 109 -5.86 15.72 -14.26
N PRO A 110 -6.73 16.19 -13.34
CA PRO A 110 -6.33 16.51 -11.98
C PRO A 110 -5.63 15.34 -11.28
N ALA A 111 -4.54 15.66 -10.59
CA ALA A 111 -3.78 14.72 -9.77
C ALA A 111 -3.65 15.26 -8.34
N GLN A 112 -3.18 14.40 -7.44
CA GLN A 112 -3.01 14.68 -6.03
C GLN A 112 -1.70 14.10 -5.51
N THR A 113 -1.10 14.76 -4.51
CA THR A 113 0.12 14.27 -3.88
C THR A 113 -0.08 14.06 -2.39
N VAL A 114 0.32 12.89 -1.89
CA VAL A 114 0.61 12.68 -0.48
C VAL A 114 2.09 12.95 -0.28
N ARG A 115 2.43 13.93 0.55
CA ARG A 115 3.82 14.37 0.72
C ARG A 115 4.29 14.17 2.15
N ILE A 116 5.50 13.64 2.29
CA ILE A 116 6.24 13.64 3.56
C ILE A 116 7.42 14.59 3.46
N TYR A 117 7.67 15.36 4.52
CA TYR A 117 8.78 16.31 4.55
C TYR A 117 9.33 16.48 5.96
N ASN A 118 10.54 17.04 6.04
CA ASN A 118 11.29 17.25 7.28
C ASN A 118 11.37 15.98 8.14
N PHE A 119 11.46 14.82 7.50
CA PHE A 119 11.55 13.53 8.17
C PHE A 119 12.98 13.26 8.64
N ALA A 120 13.13 12.94 9.92
CA ALA A 120 14.41 12.59 10.52
C ALA A 120 14.22 11.65 11.71
N CYS A 121 15.24 10.81 11.97
CA CYS A 121 15.34 10.00 13.17
C CYS A 121 16.46 10.55 14.05
N ARG A 122 16.19 10.72 15.35
CA ARG A 122 17.25 10.90 16.35
C ARG A 122 17.61 9.52 16.87
N GLU A 123 18.89 9.14 16.75
CA GLU A 123 19.51 7.91 17.29
C GLU A 123 18.55 6.72 17.46
N GLU A 124 18.35 5.94 16.39
CA GLU A 124 17.48 4.74 16.27
C GLU A 124 15.98 4.89 16.61
N ALA A 125 15.58 5.77 17.54
CA ALA A 125 14.23 6.25 17.80
C ALA A 125 14.27 7.36 18.89
N PRO A 126 13.41 8.40 18.82
CA PRO A 126 12.25 8.54 17.96
C PRO A 126 12.53 9.21 16.60
N CYS A 127 11.75 8.84 15.59
CA CYS A 127 11.67 9.56 14.32
C CYS A 127 10.51 10.54 14.33
N ALA A 128 10.62 11.60 13.54
CA ALA A 128 9.54 12.56 13.35
C ALA A 128 9.55 13.10 11.93
N GLY A 129 8.38 13.49 11.43
CA GLY A 129 8.22 14.15 10.14
C GLY A 129 6.84 14.75 10.01
N TRP A 130 6.61 15.44 8.90
CA TRP A 130 5.32 16.01 8.56
C TRP A 130 4.72 15.29 7.37
N ALA A 131 3.40 15.17 7.34
CA ALA A 131 2.66 14.70 6.19
C ALA A 131 1.59 15.72 5.78
N THR A 132 1.51 16.01 4.48
CA THR A 132 0.37 16.72 3.90
C THR A 132 -0.43 15.74 3.04
N VAL A 133 -1.74 15.78 3.22
CA VAL A 133 -2.69 14.98 2.46
C VAL A 133 -3.73 15.93 1.88
N PRO A 134 -4.17 15.76 0.62
CA PRO A 134 -5.14 16.64 0.00
C PRO A 134 -6.41 16.80 0.85
N GLY A 135 -6.88 18.03 0.98
CA GLY A 135 -8.09 18.36 1.75
C GLY A 135 -7.94 18.26 3.27
N ARG A 136 -6.73 18.06 3.81
CA ARG A 136 -6.48 17.96 5.25
C ARG A 136 -5.37 18.91 5.71
N PRO A 137 -5.44 19.45 6.94
CA PRO A 137 -4.30 20.13 7.55
C PRO A 137 -3.07 19.22 7.58
N ALA A 138 -1.88 19.82 7.58
CA ALA A 138 -0.64 19.06 7.74
C ALA A 138 -0.62 18.39 9.12
N THR A 139 -0.17 17.14 9.18
CA THR A 139 -0.06 16.39 10.44
C THR A 139 1.40 16.16 10.76
N ARG A 140 1.80 16.53 11.99
CA ARG A 140 3.10 16.14 12.52
C ARG A 140 3.02 14.73 13.07
N TYR A 141 3.88 13.85 12.61
CA TYR A 141 3.99 12.49 13.12
C TYR A 141 5.24 12.32 13.97
N THR A 142 5.09 11.66 15.11
CA THR A 142 6.18 11.09 15.90
C THR A 142 6.07 9.57 15.85
N LEU A 143 7.21 8.90 15.62
CA LEU A 143 7.30 7.47 15.42
C LEU A 143 8.20 6.83 16.46
N ARG A 144 7.75 5.68 16.99
CA ARG A 144 8.51 4.83 17.92
C ARG A 144 8.37 3.37 17.53
N PHE A 145 9.46 2.60 17.55
CA PHE A 145 9.40 1.17 17.27
C PHE A 145 9.21 0.41 18.59
N GLU A 146 8.01 -0.16 18.78
CA GLU A 146 7.61 -0.79 20.04
C GLU A 146 6.80 -2.06 19.76
N GLY A 147 7.19 -3.17 20.39
CA GLY A 147 6.48 -4.45 20.25
C GLY A 147 6.54 -5.03 18.83
N GLY A 148 7.66 -4.84 18.12
CA GLY A 148 7.87 -5.38 16.78
C GLY A 148 7.18 -4.60 15.65
N ALA A 149 6.68 -3.39 15.93
CA ALA A 149 6.11 -2.52 14.91
C ALA A 149 6.31 -1.03 15.23
N TRP A 150 6.32 -0.21 14.18
CA TRP A 150 6.23 1.24 14.28
C TRP A 150 4.86 1.67 14.82
N ARG A 151 4.90 2.53 15.84
CA ARG A 151 3.76 3.24 16.42
C ARG A 151 3.81 4.69 15.98
N PHE A 152 2.64 5.24 15.67
CA PHE A 152 2.48 6.57 15.10
C PHE A 152 1.61 7.40 16.04
N ASP A 153 2.13 8.57 16.42
CA ASP A 153 1.39 9.60 17.14
C ASP A 153 1.30 10.83 16.25
N GLY A 154 0.07 11.26 15.96
CA GLY A 154 -0.24 12.30 14.97
C GLY A 154 -0.86 13.52 15.62
N ASP A 155 -0.25 14.69 15.40
CA ASP A 155 -0.71 15.98 15.89
C ASP A 155 -1.06 16.89 14.69
N PRO A 156 -2.35 17.03 14.35
CA PRO A 156 -2.79 17.89 13.24
C PRO A 156 -2.46 19.34 13.54
N ARG A 157 -1.81 20.02 12.60
CA ARG A 157 -1.50 21.45 12.70
C ARG A 157 -1.99 22.19 11.48
N ILE A 158 -2.57 23.35 11.71
CA ILE A 158 -2.84 24.30 10.65
C ILE A 158 -1.51 25.01 10.37
N ILE A 159 -0.87 24.65 9.26
CA ILE A 159 0.28 25.35 8.73
C ILE A 159 -0.22 26.09 7.50
N ALA A 160 -0.01 27.40 7.45
CA ALA A 160 -0.19 28.15 6.21
C ALA A 160 0.97 27.77 5.29
N GLU A 161 0.70 27.02 4.21
CA GLU A 161 1.64 26.77 3.10
C GLU A 161 1.37 27.75 1.96
#